data_AF-A0A0D9RTJ6-F1
#
_entry.id   AF-A0A0D9RTJ6-F1
#
_cell.length_a   1.000
_cell.length_b   1.000
_cell.length_c   1.000
_cell.angle_alpha   90.00
_cell.angle_beta   90.00
_cell.angle_gamma   90.00
#
_symmetry.space_group_name_H-M   'P 1'
#
loop_
_entity.id
_entity.type
_entity.pdbx_description
1 polymer ?
#
loop_
_entity_poly.entity_id
_entity_poly.type
_entity_poly.pdbx_seq_one_letter_code
_entity_poly.pdbx_strand_id
1 'polypeptide(L)'
;KMLVTSKNCLFADEEKTPEQIMQEKQIEAKIEDLENEIEEVKISFEIKKLALDRMRLSAALKKNLEKISTQSSVLMDNMKHLLELNKLIMKSQQESWDLEEKLLDIRKKRLQLKQASESKLLEIQTEKNKQKIDLDSMENSDRIKIIRQNLQMELKITTVIQHVFQNLILGSKVNWAEDPALKEIVLQLEKNVDMM
;
A
#
# COMPACT_ATOMS: atom_id res chain seq x y z
N LYS A 1 -3.48 -34.69 65.16
CA LYS A 1 -3.65 -35.40 63.87
C LYS A 1 -4.57 -34.53 63.02
N MET A 2 -4.01 -33.70 62.12
CA MET A 2 -3.67 -34.04 60.72
C MET A 2 -4.89 -34.57 59.98
N LEU A 3 -5.30 -34.13 58.80
CA LEU A 3 -4.81 -33.14 57.83
C LEU A 3 -5.92 -33.18 56.76
N VAL A 4 -6.60 -32.09 56.42
CA VAL A 4 -7.23 -32.00 55.08
C VAL A 4 -6.95 -30.61 54.55
N THR A 5 -5.86 -30.59 53.80
CA THR A 5 -5.34 -29.53 52.97
C THR A 5 -6.31 -29.10 51.88
N SER A 6 -6.40 -27.78 51.72
CA SER A 6 -6.44 -27.04 50.46
C SER A 6 -7.34 -27.56 49.35
N LYS A 7 -8.52 -26.94 49.23
CA LYS A 7 -9.18 -26.77 47.93
C LYS A 7 -9.21 -25.28 47.57
N ASN A 8 -8.01 -24.70 47.47
CA ASN A 8 -7.80 -23.55 46.60
C ASN A 8 -7.97 -24.07 45.18
N CYS A 9 -9.18 -23.93 44.61
CA CYS A 9 -9.32 -23.86 43.17
C CYS A 9 -8.57 -22.60 42.74
N LEU A 10 -7.30 -22.79 42.42
CA LEU A 10 -6.59 -21.97 41.46
C LEU A 10 -7.55 -21.81 40.27
N PHE A 11 -8.04 -20.59 40.05
CA PHE A 11 -8.47 -20.19 38.73
C PHE A 11 -7.24 -20.38 37.85
N ALA A 12 -7.20 -21.51 37.15
CA ALA A 12 -6.31 -21.67 36.03
C ALA A 12 -6.73 -20.60 35.04
N ASP A 13 -5.91 -19.55 34.95
CA ASP A 13 -5.90 -18.69 33.78
C ASP A 13 -5.40 -19.60 32.67
N GLU A 14 -6.32 -20.32 32.03
CA GLU A 14 -6.03 -21.13 30.85
C GLU A 14 -5.47 -20.16 29.82
N GLU A 15 -4.16 -20.23 29.63
CA GLU A 15 -3.43 -19.43 28.64
C GLU A 15 -4.06 -19.73 27.28
N LYS A 16 -4.90 -18.79 26.82
CA LYS A 16 -5.72 -18.96 25.61
C LYS A 16 -4.82 -19.35 24.45
N THR A 17 -5.15 -20.45 23.79
CA THR A 17 -4.40 -20.91 22.62
C THR A 17 -4.45 -19.86 21.50
N PRO A 18 -3.42 -19.75 20.65
CA PRO A 18 -3.40 -18.81 19.53
C PRO A 18 -4.64 -18.93 18.62
N GLU A 19 -5.19 -20.15 18.44
CA GLU A 19 -6.44 -20.34 17.70
C GLU A 19 -7.66 -19.71 18.40
N GLN A 20 -7.75 -19.81 19.73
CA GLN A 20 -8.84 -19.18 20.50
C GLN A 20 -8.76 -17.65 20.45
N ILE A 21 -7.54 -17.08 20.55
CA ILE A 21 -7.32 -15.62 20.42
C ILE A 21 -7.71 -15.14 19.02
N MET A 22 -7.40 -15.93 17.97
CA MET A 22 -7.77 -15.61 16.60
C MET A 22 -9.28 -15.67 16.37
N GLN A 23 -9.98 -16.65 16.98
CA GLN A 23 -11.44 -16.74 16.94
C GLN A 23 -12.10 -15.60 17.72
N GLU A 24 -11.59 -15.24 18.90
CA GLU A 24 -12.08 -14.10 19.67
C GLU A 24 -11.95 -12.79 18.89
N LYS A 25 -10.81 -12.54 18.23
CA LYS A 25 -10.64 -11.37 17.36
C LYS A 25 -11.62 -11.35 16.17
N GLN A 26 -11.93 -12.51 15.60
CA GLN A 26 -12.94 -12.59 14.53
C GLN A 26 -14.36 -12.34 15.05
N ILE A 27 -14.67 -12.78 16.27
CA ILE A 27 -15.96 -12.50 16.92
C ILE A 27 -16.06 -11.03 17.27
N GLU A 28 -15.01 -10.43 17.82
CA GLU A 28 -14.93 -9.02 18.20
C GLU A 28 -15.10 -8.10 16.97
N ALA A 29 -14.42 -8.40 15.86
CA ALA A 29 -14.61 -7.69 14.59
C ALA A 29 -16.05 -7.79 14.07
N LYS A 30 -16.70 -8.96 14.19
CA LYS A 30 -18.11 -9.12 13.81
C LYS A 30 -19.07 -8.37 14.72
N ILE A 31 -18.76 -8.27 16.01
CA ILE A 31 -19.55 -7.47 16.97
C ILE A 31 -19.44 -6.00 16.60
N GLU A 32 -18.23 -5.50 16.34
CA GLU A 32 -18.00 -4.11 15.92
C GLU A 32 -18.75 -3.78 14.60
N ASP A 33 -18.72 -4.69 13.62
CA ASP A 33 -19.48 -4.53 12.38
C ASP A 33 -21.00 -4.45 12.64
N LEU A 34 -21.54 -5.31 13.51
CA LEU A 34 -22.96 -5.32 13.87
C LEU A 34 -23.37 -4.08 14.67
N GLU A 35 -22.53 -3.60 15.59
CA GLU A 35 -22.77 -2.37 16.36
C GLU A 35 -22.82 -1.15 15.45
N ASN A 36 -21.90 -1.07 14.47
CA ASN A 36 -21.91 -0.02 13.45
C ASN A 36 -23.19 -0.06 12.59
N GLU A 37 -23.62 -1.26 12.16
CA GLU A 37 -24.87 -1.42 11.39
C GLU A 37 -26.10 -1.00 12.20
N ILE A 38 -26.17 -1.37 13.49
CA ILE A 38 -27.25 -0.96 14.40
C ILE A 38 -27.30 0.56 14.55
N GLU A 39 -26.16 1.21 14.74
CA GLU A 39 -26.11 2.67 14.92
C GLU A 39 -26.51 3.40 13.63
N GLU A 40 -26.08 2.92 12.46
CA GLU A 40 -26.47 3.47 11.15
C GLU A 40 -27.99 3.36 10.92
N VAL A 41 -28.57 2.20 11.20
CA VAL A 41 -30.02 1.98 11.10
C VAL A 41 -30.78 2.89 12.07
N LYS A 42 -30.29 3.07 13.30
CA LYS A 42 -30.90 3.92 14.31
C LYS A 42 -30.87 5.40 13.92
N ILE A 43 -29.75 5.89 13.40
CA ILE A 43 -29.63 7.26 12.85
C ILE A 43 -30.64 7.44 11.70
N SER A 44 -30.70 6.49 10.76
CA SER A 44 -31.66 6.52 9.66
C SER A 44 -33.12 6.57 10.14
N PHE A 45 -33.45 5.79 11.18
CA PHE A 45 -34.77 5.78 11.78
C PHE A 45 -35.14 7.12 12.42
N GLU A 46 -34.27 7.71 13.24
CA GLU A 46 -34.53 8.99 13.89
C GLU A 46 -34.69 10.13 12.87
N ILE A 47 -33.88 10.14 11.79
CA ILE A 47 -34.03 11.12 10.71
C ILE A 47 -35.39 10.97 10.01
N LYS A 48 -35.77 9.74 9.65
CA LYS A 48 -37.07 9.47 8.99
C LYS A 48 -38.25 9.82 9.89
N LYS A 49 -38.15 9.53 11.18
CA LYS A 49 -39.14 9.89 12.20
C LYS A 49 -39.29 11.41 12.32
N LEU A 50 -38.18 12.14 12.42
CA LEU A 50 -38.20 13.60 12.47
C LEU A 50 -38.83 14.21 11.21
N ALA A 51 -38.51 13.69 10.02
CA ALA A 51 -39.12 14.13 8.77
C ALA A 51 -40.64 13.89 8.77
N LEU A 52 -41.08 12.72 9.22
CA LEU A 52 -42.50 12.37 9.33
C LEU A 52 -43.24 13.27 10.33
N ASP A 53 -42.65 13.54 11.49
CA ASP A 53 -43.25 14.40 12.51
C ASP A 53 -43.38 15.85 12.02
N ARG A 54 -42.38 16.36 11.29
CA ARG A 54 -42.46 17.67 10.62
C ARG A 54 -43.56 17.71 9.54
N MET A 55 -43.73 16.64 8.76
CA MET A 55 -44.81 16.54 7.79
C MET A 55 -46.18 16.53 8.46
N ARG A 56 -46.34 15.73 9.53
CA ARG A 56 -47.58 15.65 10.32
C ARG A 56 -47.95 16.99 10.93
N LEU A 57 -46.97 17.68 11.53
CA LEU A 57 -47.16 19.03 12.08
C LEU A 57 -47.60 20.00 10.98
N SER A 58 -46.93 19.98 9.82
CA SER A 58 -47.28 20.85 8.69
C SER A 58 -48.70 20.59 8.17
N ALA A 59 -49.11 19.32 8.08
CA ALA A 59 -50.46 18.95 7.66
C ALA A 59 -51.52 19.38 8.68
N ALA A 60 -51.25 19.20 9.98
CA ALA A 60 -52.15 19.64 11.05
C ALA A 60 -52.29 21.17 11.09
N LEU A 61 -51.20 21.91 10.92
CA LEU A 61 -51.19 23.36 10.82
C LEU A 61 -52.03 23.83 9.62
N LYS A 62 -51.85 23.22 8.45
CA LYS A 62 -52.64 23.51 7.25
C LYS A 62 -54.14 23.33 7.49
N LYS A 63 -54.55 22.21 8.10
CA LYS A 63 -55.96 21.91 8.38
C LYS A 63 -56.57 22.88 9.40
N ASN A 64 -55.80 23.34 10.38
CA ASN A 64 -56.25 24.37 11.32
C ASN A 64 -56.44 25.72 10.63
N LEU A 65 -55.59 26.07 9.66
CA LEU A 65 -55.69 27.32 8.90
C LEU A 65 -56.94 27.38 8.03
N GLU A 66 -57.31 26.27 7.40
CA GLU A 66 -58.54 26.17 6.60
C GLU A 66 -59.81 26.41 7.46
N LYS A 67 -59.72 26.29 8.79
CA LYS A 67 -60.83 26.55 9.73
C LYS A 67 -60.91 27.97 10.28
N ILE A 68 -59.83 28.77 10.24
CA ILE A 68 -59.83 30.14 10.81
C ILE A 68 -60.29 31.12 9.73
N SER A 69 -61.50 31.69 9.89
CA SER A 69 -62.07 32.66 8.94
C SER A 69 -61.23 33.94 8.80
N THR A 70 -61.47 34.67 7.71
CA THR A 70 -60.82 35.84 7.07
C THR A 70 -60.20 36.97 7.92
N GLN A 71 -60.16 36.90 9.25
CA GLN A 71 -59.62 37.94 10.13
C GLN A 71 -58.09 37.86 10.36
N SER A 72 -57.37 36.98 9.65
CA SER A 72 -55.94 36.77 9.87
C SER A 72 -55.13 36.57 8.58
N SER A 73 -55.32 37.44 7.57
CA SER A 73 -54.54 37.36 6.31
C SER A 73 -53.04 37.39 6.57
N VAL A 74 -52.58 38.21 7.52
CA VAL A 74 -51.16 38.31 7.92
C VAL A 74 -50.63 37.00 8.50
N LEU A 75 -51.41 36.27 9.29
CA LEU A 75 -51.00 34.96 9.82
C LEU A 75 -50.93 33.92 8.70
N MET A 76 -51.88 33.95 7.76
CA MET A 76 -51.90 33.07 6.60
C MET A 76 -50.69 33.31 5.68
N ASP A 77 -50.35 34.57 5.41
CA ASP A 77 -49.17 34.95 4.63
C ASP A 77 -47.87 34.54 5.32
N ASN A 78 -47.75 34.77 6.63
CA ASN A 78 -46.60 34.34 7.42
C ASN A 78 -46.43 32.81 7.42
N MET A 79 -47.52 32.06 7.52
CA MET A 79 -47.49 30.59 7.48
C MET A 79 -47.16 30.05 6.09
N LYS A 80 -47.60 30.73 5.02
CA LYS A 80 -47.20 30.39 3.65
C LYS A 80 -45.69 30.58 3.46
N HIS A 81 -45.13 31.69 3.94
CA HIS A 81 -43.69 31.91 3.93
C HIS A 81 -42.93 30.87 4.76
N LEU A 82 -43.46 30.48 5.92
CA LEU A 82 -42.85 29.45 6.76
C LEU A 82 -42.84 28.07 6.07
N LEU A 83 -43.89 27.73 5.31
CA LEU A 83 -43.93 26.51 4.50
C LEU A 83 -42.92 26.55 3.34
N GLU A 84 -42.82 27.68 2.64
CA GLU A 84 -41.81 27.88 1.59
C GLU A 84 -40.39 27.76 2.13
N LEU A 85 -40.12 28.39 3.28
CA LEU A 85 -38.84 28.31 3.95
C LEU A 85 -38.52 26.86 4.36
N ASN A 86 -39.47 26.14 4.96
CA ASN A 86 -39.27 24.74 5.31
C ASN A 86 -38.99 23.87 4.08
N LYS A 87 -39.64 24.13 2.94
CA LYS A 87 -39.35 23.44 1.69
C LYS A 87 -37.91 23.68 1.22
N LEU A 88 -37.43 24.92 1.31
CA LEU A 88 -36.05 25.27 0.97
C LEU A 88 -35.05 24.62 1.93
N ILE A 89 -35.34 24.63 3.24
CA ILE A 89 -34.52 23.97 4.26
C ILE A 89 -34.42 22.47 3.98
N MET A 90 -35.55 21.80 3.70
CA MET A 90 -35.54 20.37 3.36
C MET A 90 -34.71 20.08 2.12
N LYS A 91 -34.79 20.93 1.08
CA LYS A 91 -33.99 20.76 -0.13
C LYS A 91 -32.49 20.91 0.17
N SER A 92 -32.11 21.95 0.92
CA SER A 92 -30.71 22.17 1.31
C SER A 92 -30.17 21.03 2.19
N GLN A 93 -30.99 20.49 3.09
CA GLN A 93 -30.62 19.32 3.91
C GLN A 93 -30.39 18.07 3.05
N GLN A 94 -31.26 17.82 2.08
CA GLN A 94 -31.09 16.71 1.13
C GLN A 94 -29.79 16.85 0.33
N GLU A 95 -29.52 18.05 -0.23
CA GLU A 95 -28.29 18.32 -0.97
C GLU A 95 -27.04 18.11 -0.10
N SER A 96 -27.12 18.47 1.19
CA SER A 96 -26.03 18.25 2.14
C SER A 96 -25.78 16.76 2.39
N TRP A 97 -26.82 15.95 2.53
CA TRP A 97 -26.69 14.49 2.70
C TRP A 97 -26.11 13.83 1.45
N ASP A 98 -26.59 14.19 0.26
CA ASP A 98 -26.06 13.65 -1.00
C ASP A 98 -24.56 13.96 -1.17
N LEU A 99 -24.11 15.14 -0.71
CA LEU A 99 -22.70 15.53 -0.71
C LEU A 99 -21.89 14.76 0.34
N GLU A 100 -22.45 14.54 1.52
CA GLU A 100 -21.81 13.79 2.59
C GLU A 100 -21.61 12.31 2.22
N GLU A 101 -22.59 11.70 1.56
CA GLU A 101 -22.48 10.34 1.00
C GLU A 101 -21.35 10.24 -0.03
N LYS A 102 -21.29 11.17 -0.99
CA LYS A 102 -20.20 11.23 -1.97
C LYS A 102 -18.83 11.40 -1.31
N LEU A 103 -18.76 12.20 -0.25
CA LEU A 103 -17.53 12.43 0.50
C LEU A 103 -17.08 11.17 1.25
N LEU A 104 -18.01 10.42 1.85
CA LEU A 104 -17.75 9.13 2.47
C LEU A 104 -17.22 8.11 1.45
N ASP A 105 -17.82 8.08 0.25
CA ASP A 105 -17.42 7.17 -0.81
C ASP A 105 -15.99 7.48 -1.34
N ILE A 106 -15.64 8.77 -1.45
CA ILE A 106 -14.26 9.21 -1.75
C ILE A 106 -13.29 8.81 -0.63
N ARG A 107 -13.67 8.94 0.64
CA ARG A 107 -12.82 8.53 1.78
C ARG A 107 -12.56 7.02 1.75
N LYS A 108 -13.57 6.21 1.43
CA LYS A 108 -13.43 4.76 1.27
C LYS A 108 -12.47 4.39 0.15
N LYS A 109 -12.63 4.99 -1.04
CA LYS A 109 -11.72 4.78 -2.18
C LYS A 109 -10.28 5.19 -1.85
N ARG A 110 -10.10 6.30 -1.14
CA ARG A 110 -8.78 6.77 -0.68
C ARG A 110 -8.11 5.78 0.27
N LEU A 111 -8.87 5.21 1.20
CA LEU A 111 -8.36 4.22 2.15
C LEU A 111 -7.90 2.95 1.42
N GLN A 112 -8.72 2.43 0.51
CA GLN A 112 -8.37 1.26 -0.31
C GLN A 112 -7.09 1.49 -1.12
N LEU A 113 -6.96 2.68 -1.74
CA LEU A 113 -5.75 3.03 -2.48
C LEU A 113 -4.51 3.11 -1.58
N LYS A 114 -4.65 3.64 -0.36
CA LYS A 114 -3.56 3.71 0.61
C LYS A 114 -3.09 2.30 1.00
N GLN A 115 -4.02 1.39 1.30
CA GLN A 115 -3.71 0.00 1.63
C GLN A 115 -3.03 -0.73 0.45
N ALA A 116 -3.54 -0.55 -0.77
CA ALA A 116 -2.94 -1.12 -1.97
C ALA A 116 -1.52 -0.59 -2.23
N SER A 117 -1.30 0.71 -2.01
CA SER A 117 0.03 1.32 -2.13
C SER A 117 1.00 0.78 -1.10
N GLU A 118 0.56 0.59 0.14
CA GLU A 118 1.38 0.03 1.22
C GLU A 118 1.77 -1.42 0.92
N SER A 119 0.82 -2.24 0.45
CA SER A 119 1.09 -3.61 0.02
C SER A 119 2.10 -3.68 -1.12
N LYS A 120 1.97 -2.84 -2.16
CA LYS A 120 2.94 -2.78 -3.25
C LYS A 120 4.32 -2.32 -2.79
N LEU A 121 4.39 -1.39 -1.84
CA LEU A 121 5.67 -0.93 -1.30
C LEU A 121 6.41 -2.07 -0.58
N LEU A 122 5.68 -2.87 0.21
CA LEU A 122 6.23 -4.06 0.85
C LEU A 122 6.73 -5.08 -0.18
N GLU A 123 5.95 -5.35 -1.23
CA GLU A 123 6.36 -6.24 -2.33
C GLU A 123 7.67 -5.78 -3.00
N ILE A 124 7.76 -4.50 -3.35
CA ILE A 124 8.98 -3.90 -3.93
C ILE A 124 10.17 -4.07 -2.99
N GLN A 125 9.97 -3.83 -1.69
CA GLN A 125 11.05 -3.98 -0.71
C GLN A 125 11.50 -5.45 -0.57
N THR A 126 10.56 -6.40 -0.58
CA THR A 126 10.88 -7.83 -0.53
C THR A 126 11.64 -8.29 -1.77
N GLU A 127 11.20 -7.89 -2.97
CA GLU A 127 11.86 -8.26 -4.22
C GLU A 127 13.26 -7.62 -4.32
N LYS A 128 13.40 -6.36 -3.88
CA LYS A 128 14.71 -5.70 -3.80
C LYS A 128 15.68 -6.44 -2.87
N ASN A 129 15.20 -6.90 -1.71
CA ASN A 129 16.03 -7.67 -0.79
C ASN A 129 16.42 -9.02 -1.39
N LYS A 130 15.50 -9.70 -2.08
CA LYS A 130 15.78 -10.95 -2.79
C LYS A 130 16.84 -10.76 -3.87
N GLN A 131 16.70 -9.75 -4.72
CA GLN A 131 17.70 -9.43 -5.75
C GLN A 131 19.08 -9.17 -5.16
N LYS A 132 19.16 -8.49 -4.00
CA LYS A 132 20.42 -8.26 -3.30
C LYS A 132 21.05 -9.59 -2.85
N ILE A 133 20.26 -10.47 -2.24
CA ILE A 133 20.72 -11.80 -1.81
C ILE A 133 21.19 -12.63 -3.01
N ASP A 134 20.43 -12.62 -4.10
CA ASP A 134 20.78 -13.35 -5.32
C ASP A 134 22.10 -12.83 -5.92
N LEU A 135 22.28 -11.51 -5.97
CA LEU A 135 23.52 -10.87 -6.43
C LEU A 135 24.72 -11.24 -5.55
N ASP A 136 24.56 -11.12 -4.22
CA ASP A 136 25.60 -11.48 -3.25
C ASP A 136 25.96 -12.97 -3.34
N SER A 137 24.98 -13.84 -3.61
CA SER A 137 25.21 -15.29 -3.79
C SER A 137 25.95 -15.60 -5.09
N MET A 138 25.65 -14.87 -6.16
CA MET A 138 26.28 -15.05 -7.46
C MET A 138 27.73 -14.55 -7.45
N GLU A 139 27.98 -13.36 -6.88
CA GLU A 139 29.33 -12.80 -6.73
C GLU A 139 30.23 -13.69 -5.87
N ASN A 140 29.67 -14.31 -4.83
CA ASN A 140 30.40 -15.25 -3.99
C ASN A 140 30.50 -16.67 -4.56
N SER A 141 29.86 -16.96 -5.70
CA SER A 141 29.87 -18.29 -6.27
C SER A 141 31.28 -18.71 -6.69
N ASP A 142 31.68 -19.92 -6.26
CA ASP A 142 33.01 -20.46 -6.54
C ASP A 142 33.29 -20.57 -8.05
N ARG A 143 32.23 -20.71 -8.85
CA ARG A 143 32.32 -20.70 -10.33
C ARG A 143 32.85 -19.37 -10.88
N ILE A 144 32.35 -18.22 -10.39
CA ILE A 144 32.84 -16.91 -10.85
C ILE A 144 34.29 -16.68 -10.40
N LYS A 145 34.66 -17.14 -9.21
CA LYS A 145 36.05 -17.09 -8.74
C LYS A 145 36.98 -17.92 -9.64
N ILE A 146 36.59 -19.15 -9.98
CA ILE A 146 37.35 -20.02 -10.88
C ILE A 146 37.49 -19.39 -12.27
N ILE A 147 36.41 -18.84 -12.83
CA ILE A 147 36.47 -18.17 -14.16
C ILE A 147 37.41 -16.96 -14.12
N ARG A 148 37.37 -16.13 -13.07
CA ARG A 148 38.31 -15.01 -12.91
C ARG A 148 39.76 -15.49 -12.81
N GLN A 149 40.02 -16.56 -12.06
CA GLN A 149 41.36 -17.13 -11.94
C GLN A 149 41.88 -17.67 -13.27
N ASN A 150 41.04 -18.41 -14.01
CA ASN A 150 41.41 -18.94 -15.32
C ASN A 150 41.68 -17.80 -16.31
N LEU A 151 40.84 -16.76 -16.34
CA LEU A 151 41.05 -15.59 -17.18
C LEU A 151 42.39 -14.89 -16.87
N GLN A 152 42.72 -14.72 -15.58
CA GLN A 152 44.01 -14.16 -15.17
C GLN A 152 45.20 -15.03 -15.58
N MET A 153 45.04 -16.35 -15.56
CA MET A 153 46.06 -17.28 -16.03
C MET A 153 46.27 -17.19 -17.54
N GLU A 154 45.19 -17.19 -18.32
CA GLU A 154 45.23 -17.04 -19.79
C GLU A 154 45.84 -15.70 -20.21
N LEU A 155 45.52 -14.62 -19.50
CA LEU A 155 46.15 -13.31 -19.72
C LEU A 155 47.66 -13.37 -19.48
N LYS A 156 48.12 -13.95 -18.35
CA LYS A 156 49.55 -14.10 -18.05
C LYS A 156 50.27 -14.92 -19.13
N ILE A 157 49.66 -16.03 -19.57
CA ILE A 157 50.23 -16.87 -20.64
C ILE A 157 50.33 -16.05 -21.93
N THR A 158 49.27 -15.32 -22.29
CA THR A 158 49.25 -14.45 -23.48
C THR A 158 50.34 -13.39 -23.43
N THR A 159 50.55 -12.73 -22.29
CA THR A 159 51.62 -11.74 -22.10
C THR A 159 53.02 -12.38 -22.25
N VAL A 160 53.23 -13.56 -21.69
CA VAL A 160 54.51 -14.28 -21.85
C VAL A 160 54.77 -14.62 -23.32
N ILE A 161 53.74 -15.11 -24.02
CA ILE A 161 53.83 -15.42 -25.46
C ILE A 161 54.15 -14.15 -26.26
N GLN A 162 53.49 -13.03 -25.97
CA GLN A 162 53.78 -11.73 -26.59
C GLN A 162 55.24 -11.32 -26.39
N HIS A 163 55.76 -11.38 -25.15
CA HIS A 163 57.17 -11.07 -24.86
C HIS A 163 58.16 -12.01 -25.57
N VAL A 164 57.85 -13.31 -25.67
CA VAL A 164 58.70 -14.27 -26.39
C VAL A 164 58.76 -13.91 -27.88
N PHE A 165 57.63 -13.59 -28.51
CA PHE A 165 57.61 -13.18 -29.91
C PHE A 165 58.35 -11.85 -30.14
N GLN A 166 58.16 -10.86 -29.26
CA GLN A 166 58.92 -9.60 -29.32
C GLN A 166 60.43 -9.86 -29.25
N ASN A 167 60.89 -10.66 -28.28
CA ASN A 167 62.32 -10.97 -28.10
C ASN A 167 62.91 -11.74 -29.29
N LEU A 168 62.15 -12.68 -29.88
CA LEU A 168 62.59 -13.41 -31.07
C LEU A 168 62.74 -12.46 -32.27
N ILE A 169 61.78 -11.56 -32.50
CA ILE A 169 61.86 -10.60 -33.60
C ILE A 169 63.05 -9.65 -33.39
N LEU A 170 63.22 -9.09 -32.19
CA LEU A 170 64.36 -8.21 -31.87
C LEU A 170 65.71 -8.95 -31.96
N GLY A 171 65.79 -10.19 -31.48
CA GLY A 171 66.99 -11.02 -31.49
C GLY A 171 67.39 -11.56 -32.87
N SER A 172 66.43 -11.67 -33.80
CA SER A 172 66.66 -12.15 -35.17
C SER A 172 67.50 -11.19 -36.04
N LYS A 173 67.70 -9.95 -35.59
CA LYS A 173 68.38 -8.86 -36.34
C LYS A 173 67.76 -8.54 -37.71
N VAL A 174 66.54 -9.01 -37.97
CA VAL A 174 65.75 -8.61 -39.14
C VAL A 174 65.38 -7.14 -39.00
N ASN A 175 65.52 -6.36 -40.07
CA ASN A 175 65.18 -4.93 -40.07
C ASN A 175 63.65 -4.74 -40.16
N TRP A 176 62.96 -5.10 -39.09
CA TRP A 176 61.49 -5.11 -39.00
C TRP A 176 60.85 -3.73 -39.15
N ALA A 177 61.62 -2.65 -39.03
CA ALA A 177 61.15 -1.29 -39.24
C ALA A 177 61.01 -0.90 -40.72
N GLU A 178 61.70 -1.60 -41.62
CA GLU A 178 61.65 -1.37 -43.08
C GLU A 178 60.47 -2.06 -43.75
N ASP A 179 60.03 -3.22 -43.22
CA ASP A 179 58.84 -3.92 -43.70
C ASP A 179 57.58 -3.38 -43.01
N PRO A 180 56.65 -2.72 -43.74
CA PRO A 180 55.42 -2.18 -43.17
C PRO A 180 54.55 -3.22 -42.45
N ALA A 181 54.50 -4.46 -42.95
CA ALA A 181 53.68 -5.51 -42.36
C ALA A 181 54.27 -6.01 -41.04
N LEU A 182 55.60 -6.19 -41.00
CA LEU A 182 56.29 -6.63 -39.78
C LEU A 182 56.30 -5.53 -38.72
N LYS A 183 56.43 -4.26 -39.13
CA LYS A 183 56.29 -3.09 -38.26
C LYS A 183 54.93 -3.03 -37.58
N GLU A 184 53.84 -3.28 -38.31
CA GLU A 184 52.49 -3.31 -37.74
C GLU A 184 52.34 -4.42 -36.70
N ILE A 185 52.84 -5.63 -36.99
CA ILE A 185 52.77 -6.78 -36.08
C ILE A 185 53.53 -6.50 -34.77
N VAL A 186 54.74 -5.94 -34.85
CA VAL A 186 55.54 -5.60 -33.67
C VAL A 186 54.85 -4.53 -32.82
N LEU A 187 54.29 -3.49 -33.44
CA LEU A 187 53.56 -2.44 -32.72
C LEU A 187 52.26 -2.94 -32.07
N GLN A 188 51.58 -3.92 -32.67
CA GLN A 188 50.42 -4.56 -32.08
C GLN A 188 50.78 -5.44 -30.89
N LEU A 189 51.93 -6.13 -30.92
CA LEU A 189 52.45 -6.90 -29.81
C LEU A 189 52.89 -6.04 -28.63
N GLU A 190 53.31 -4.79 -28.88
CA GLU A 190 53.72 -3.82 -27.85
C GLU A 190 52.52 -3.21 -27.09
N LYS A 191 51.31 -3.26 -27.68
CA LYS A 191 50.08 -2.92 -26.97
C LYS A 191 49.78 -4.02 -25.96
N ASN A 192 50.28 -3.86 -24.74
CA ASN A 192 49.88 -4.68 -23.62
C ASN A 192 48.35 -4.74 -23.55
N VAL A 193 47.80 -5.92 -23.27
CA VAL A 193 46.39 -6.08 -22.89
C VAL A 193 46.23 -5.54 -21.46
N ASP A 194 46.58 -4.28 -21.24
CA ASP A 194 46.23 -3.53 -20.05
C ASP A 194 44.96 -2.75 -20.38
N MET A 195 43.82 -3.35 -20.05
CA MET A 195 42.61 -2.61 -19.77
C MET A 195 42.33 -2.77 -18.27
N MET A 196 42.23 -1.61 -17.59
CA MET A 196 41.60 -1.47 -16.27
C MET A 196 40.34 -2.31 -16.16
#